data_AF-W5WDF0-F1
#
_entry.id   AF-W5WDF0-F1
#
_cell.length_a   1.000
_cell.length_b   1.000
_cell.length_c   1.000
_cell.angle_alpha   90.00
_cell.angle_beta   90.00
_cell.angle_gamma   90.00
#
_symmetry.space_group_name_H-M   'P 1'
#
loop_
_entity.id
_entity.type
_entity.pdbx_description
1 polymer ?
#
loop_
_entity_poly.entity_id
_entity_poly.type
_entity_poly.pdbx_seq_one_letter_code
_entity_poly.pdbx_strand_id
1 'polypeptide(L)'
;MSSTATPAVASRRWWVWPLMVVLNAVLGYFGVIPFGFLAGALGTAVGWAEPDPTMNDGVLVVVLTGAVLSMLVLAVFAAVNYPLARIGRAPARWYWPLSVLVLLIPVVVVQIWPHLWSLIRWY
;
A
#
# COMPACT_ATOMS: atom_id res chain seq x y z
N MET A 1 47.15 25.18 12.99
CA MET A 1 46.97 23.73 12.83
C MET A 1 45.48 23.43 12.93
N SER A 2 44.82 23.24 11.80
CA SER A 2 43.36 23.08 11.70
C SER A 2 43.04 21.58 11.74
N SER A 3 42.48 21.11 12.85
CA SER A 3 42.02 19.72 13.01
C SER A 3 40.77 19.50 12.16
N THR A 4 40.93 18.84 11.02
CA THR A 4 39.81 18.35 10.19
C THR A 4 39.20 17.13 10.88
N ALA A 5 38.12 17.34 11.62
CA ALA A 5 37.31 16.25 12.18
C ALA A 5 36.60 15.50 11.05
N THR A 6 36.94 14.23 10.85
CA THR A 6 36.26 13.33 9.91
C THR A 6 34.82 13.12 10.37
N PRO A 7 33.80 13.46 9.57
CA PRO A 7 32.41 13.25 9.97
C PRO A 7 32.14 11.75 10.15
N ALA A 8 31.60 11.38 11.30
CA ALA A 8 31.23 10.01 11.59
C ALA A 8 30.21 9.50 10.54
N VAL A 9 30.60 8.48 9.79
CA VAL A 9 29.70 7.81 8.84
C VAL A 9 28.65 7.07 9.66
N ALA A 10 27.48 7.67 9.79
CA ALA A 10 26.39 7.06 10.52
C ALA A 10 25.97 5.73 9.86
N SER A 11 25.93 4.66 10.65
CA SER A 11 25.61 3.32 10.16
C SER A 11 24.17 3.23 9.65
N ARG A 12 24.02 2.66 8.46
CA ARG A 12 22.70 2.41 7.86
C ARG A 12 22.03 1.26 8.60
N ARG A 13 20.82 1.48 9.12
CA ARG A 13 20.06 0.46 9.86
C ARG A 13 19.37 -0.47 8.86
N TRP A 14 20.05 -1.55 8.50
CA TRP A 14 19.60 -2.45 7.43
C TRP A 14 18.31 -3.22 7.77
N TRP A 15 18.03 -3.45 9.07
CA TRP A 15 16.81 -4.11 9.55
C TRP A 15 15.51 -3.36 9.21
N VAL A 16 15.59 -2.08 8.82
CA VAL A 16 14.44 -1.30 8.39
C VAL A 16 13.81 -1.87 7.11
N TRP A 17 14.60 -2.48 6.23
CA TRP A 17 14.10 -3.08 4.99
C TRP A 17 13.15 -4.27 5.21
N PRO A 18 13.53 -5.33 5.96
CA PRO A 18 12.60 -6.42 6.21
C PRO A 18 11.37 -5.96 7.02
N LEU A 19 11.53 -5.03 7.97
CA LEU A 19 10.38 -4.48 8.70
C LEU A 19 9.43 -3.71 7.78
N MET A 20 9.96 -2.89 6.87
CA MET A 20 9.19 -2.18 5.85
C MET A 20 8.39 -3.17 4.98
N VAL A 21 9.01 -4.28 4.58
CA VAL A 21 8.33 -5.31 3.79
C VAL A 21 7.14 -5.91 4.56
N VAL A 22 7.36 -6.33 5.80
CA VAL A 22 6.30 -6.94 6.62
C VAL A 22 5.17 -5.95 6.87
N LEU A 23 5.47 -4.71 7.28
CA LEU A 23 4.45 -3.71 7.58
C LEU A 23 3.62 -3.33 6.35
N ASN A 24 4.26 -3.16 5.19
CA ASN A 24 3.54 -2.83 3.96
C ASN A 24 2.76 -4.03 3.41
N ALA A 25 3.26 -5.27 3.56
CA ALA A 25 2.51 -6.45 3.16
C ALA A 25 1.25 -6.65 4.03
N VAL A 26 1.37 -6.46 5.35
CA VAL A 26 0.22 -6.50 6.27
C VAL A 26 -0.76 -5.38 5.92
N LEU A 27 -0.29 -4.15 5.77
CA LEU A 27 -1.16 -3.04 5.39
C LEU A 27 -1.81 -3.25 4.02
N GLY A 28 -1.09 -3.87 3.08
CA GLY A 28 -1.59 -4.24 1.75
C GLY A 28 -2.69 -5.28 1.81
N TYR A 29 -2.61 -6.24 2.74
CA TYR A 29 -3.70 -7.18 3.03
C TYR A 29 -4.98 -6.47 3.46
N PHE A 30 -4.89 -5.50 4.38
CA PHE A 30 -6.04 -4.64 4.74
C PHE A 30 -6.47 -3.75 3.58
N GLY A 31 -5.55 -3.40 2.68
CA GLY A 31 -5.79 -2.61 1.48
C GLY A 31 -6.49 -3.35 0.34
N VAL A 32 -6.61 -4.68 0.39
CA VAL A 32 -7.21 -5.46 -0.72
C VAL A 32 -8.63 -5.01 -1.04
N ILE A 33 -9.49 -4.88 -0.03
CA ILE A 33 -10.88 -4.45 -0.22
C ILE A 33 -10.97 -3.02 -0.76
N PRO A 34 -10.41 -1.99 -0.09
CA PRO A 34 -10.62 -0.62 -0.53
C PRO A 34 -9.97 -0.31 -1.88
N PHE A 35 -8.77 -0.82 -2.14
CA PHE A 35 -8.12 -0.66 -3.45
C PHE A 35 -8.80 -1.51 -4.52
N GLY A 36 -9.32 -2.69 -4.17
CA GLY A 36 -10.10 -3.54 -5.07
C GLY A 36 -11.38 -2.86 -5.55
N PHE A 37 -12.13 -2.22 -4.65
CA PHE A 37 -13.32 -1.45 -5.01
C PHE A 37 -13.01 -0.30 -5.98
N LEU A 38 -11.95 0.47 -5.69
CA LEU A 38 -11.54 1.54 -6.59
C LEU A 38 -11.08 1.01 -7.96
N ALA A 39 -10.30 -0.06 -7.98
CA ALA A 39 -9.85 -0.67 -9.22
C ALA A 39 -11.03 -1.19 -10.07
N GLY A 40 -12.00 -1.86 -9.44
CA GLY A 40 -13.22 -2.31 -10.10
C GLY A 40 -14.04 -1.16 -10.67
N ALA A 41 -14.33 -0.13 -9.86
CA ALA A 41 -15.09 1.03 -10.29
C ALA A 41 -14.41 1.80 -11.43
N LEU A 42 -13.08 1.96 -11.36
CA LEU A 42 -12.30 2.55 -12.46
C LEU A 42 -12.36 1.69 -13.71
N GLY A 43 -12.21 0.37 -13.57
CA GLY A 43 -12.35 -0.59 -14.67
C GLY A 43 -13.70 -0.48 -15.37
N THR A 44 -14.79 -0.36 -14.62
CA THR A 44 -16.13 -0.13 -15.18
C THR A 44 -16.24 1.24 -15.86
N ALA A 45 -15.69 2.30 -15.23
CA ALA A 45 -15.74 3.66 -15.79
C ALA A 45 -15.00 3.80 -17.13
N VAL A 46 -13.92 3.04 -17.33
CA VAL A 46 -13.15 3.04 -18.59
C VAL A 46 -13.58 1.95 -19.58
N GLY A 47 -14.62 1.17 -19.26
CA GLY A 47 -15.17 0.11 -20.12
C GLY A 47 -14.32 -1.17 -20.19
N TRP A 48 -13.44 -1.41 -19.20
CA TRP A 48 -12.65 -2.64 -19.09
C TRP A 48 -13.34 -3.73 -18.27
N ALA A 49 -14.38 -3.40 -17.52
CA ALA A 49 -15.15 -4.34 -16.71
C ALA A 49 -16.66 -4.08 -16.83
N GLU A 50 -17.44 -5.15 -16.78
CA GLU A 50 -18.91 -5.06 -16.74
C GLU A 50 -19.37 -4.62 -15.33
N PRO A 51 -20.45 -3.82 -15.22
CA PRO A 51 -21.05 -3.50 -13.93
C PRO A 51 -21.54 -4.75 -13.20
N ASP A 52 -21.18 -4.88 -11.92
CA ASP A 52 -21.65 -5.99 -11.09
C ASP A 52 -23.15 -5.81 -10.77
N PRO A 53 -24.03 -6.76 -11.16
CA PRO A 53 -25.46 -6.68 -10.89
C PRO A 53 -25.81 -6.77 -9.40
N THR A 54 -24.87 -7.18 -8.54
CA THR A 54 -25.07 -7.26 -7.08
C THR A 54 -24.84 -5.90 -6.38
N MET A 55 -24.20 -4.94 -7.05
CA MET A 55 -24.00 -3.58 -6.54
C MET A 55 -25.26 -2.72 -6.71
N ASN A 56 -26.30 -3.04 -5.94
CA ASN A 56 -27.59 -2.34 -5.98
C ASN A 56 -27.54 -0.92 -5.39
N ASP A 57 -26.55 -0.60 -4.56
CA ASP A 57 -26.42 0.71 -3.90
C ASP A 57 -25.87 1.82 -4.83
N GLY A 58 -25.61 1.48 -6.10
CA GLY A 58 -25.09 2.39 -7.11
C GLY A 58 -23.58 2.59 -7.00
N VAL A 59 -22.95 2.78 -8.17
CA VAL A 59 -21.47 2.91 -8.31
C VAL A 59 -20.89 4.02 -7.41
N LEU A 60 -21.65 5.10 -7.18
CA LEU A 60 -21.19 6.23 -6.38
C LEU A 60 -20.89 5.84 -4.91
N VAL A 61 -21.73 5.04 -4.27
CA VAL A 61 -21.55 4.63 -2.87
C VAL A 61 -20.31 3.74 -2.72
N VAL A 62 -20.11 2.84 -3.68
CA VAL A 62 -18.94 1.95 -3.74
C VAL A 62 -17.66 2.76 -3.92
N VAL A 63 -17.65 3.73 -4.84
CA VAL A 63 -16.51 4.61 -5.08
C VAL A 63 -16.18 5.45 -3.84
N LEU A 64 -17.18 6.07 -3.22
CA LEU A 64 -16.97 6.89 -2.02
C LEU A 64 -16.44 6.06 -0.85
N THR A 65 -17.03 4.89 -0.60
CA THR A 65 -16.57 3.97 0.46
C THR A 65 -15.15 3.49 0.19
N GLY A 66 -14.87 3.04 -1.04
CA GLY A 66 -13.54 2.61 -1.47
C GLY A 66 -12.51 3.74 -1.34
N ALA A 67 -12.87 4.97 -1.71
CA ALA A 67 -12.00 6.14 -1.61
C ALA A 67 -11.68 6.50 -0.16
N VAL A 68 -12.68 6.58 0.72
CA VAL A 68 -12.49 6.90 2.14
C VAL A 68 -11.60 5.87 2.83
N LEU A 69 -11.88 4.58 2.61
CA LEU A 69 -11.08 3.51 3.19
C LEU A 69 -9.65 3.47 2.60
N SER A 70 -9.49 3.74 1.31
CA SER A 70 -8.18 3.84 0.68
C SER A 70 -7.36 5.01 1.25
N MET A 71 -8.01 6.16 1.49
CA MET A 71 -7.36 7.31 2.13
C MET A 71 -6.91 6.97 3.55
N LEU A 72 -7.69 6.20 4.31
CA LEU A 72 -7.29 5.72 5.63
C LEU A 72 -6.06 4.80 5.54
N VAL A 73 -6.04 3.85 4.61
CA VAL A 73 -4.88 2.97 4.37
C VAL A 73 -3.65 3.79 3.99
N LEU A 74 -3.78 4.78 3.11
CA LEU A 74 -2.69 5.67 2.71
C LEU A 74 -2.19 6.56 3.87
N ALA A 75 -3.10 7.01 4.74
CA ALA A 75 -2.73 7.77 5.93
C ALA A 75 -1.90 6.91 6.90
N VAL A 76 -2.33 5.67 7.16
CA VAL A 76 -1.56 4.71 7.98
C VAL A 76 -0.23 4.38 7.32
N PHE A 77 -0.22 4.15 6.00
CA PHE A 77 0.99 3.91 5.22
C PHE A 77 2.00 5.03 5.41
N ALA A 78 1.58 6.29 5.25
CA ALA A 78 2.45 7.45 5.42
C ALA A 78 2.93 7.57 6.88
N ALA A 79 2.02 7.43 7.85
CA ALA A 79 2.33 7.50 9.28
C ALA A 79 3.35 6.46 9.73
N VAL A 80 3.34 5.25 9.13
CA VAL A 80 4.29 4.17 9.43
C VAL A 80 5.60 4.34 8.65
N ASN A 81 5.53 4.60 7.34
CA ASN A 81 6.71 4.63 6.47
C ASN A 81 7.57 5.88 6.67
N TYR A 82 6.98 7.02 7.02
CA TYR A 82 7.71 8.26 7.24
C TYR A 82 8.73 8.18 8.39
N PRO A 83 8.37 7.76 9.63
CA PRO A 83 9.34 7.58 10.71
C PRO A 83 10.32 6.46 10.40
N LEU A 84 9.87 5.39 9.74
CA LEU A 84 10.73 4.26 9.39
C LEU A 84 11.82 4.66 8.38
N ALA A 85 11.49 5.46 7.37
CA ALA A 85 12.44 6.03 6.42
C ALA A 85 13.48 6.93 7.12
N ARG A 86 13.02 7.75 8.08
CA ARG A 86 13.88 8.64 8.89
C ARG A 86 14.84 7.83 9.78
N ILE A 87 14.36 6.80 10.47
CA ILE A 87 15.16 5.94 11.35
C ILE A 87 16.18 5.13 10.53
N GLY A 88 15.76 4.58 9.39
CA GLY A 88 16.59 3.75 8.53
C GLY A 88 17.63 4.50 7.71
N ARG A 89 17.47 5.83 7.57
CA ARG A 89 18.23 6.65 6.61
C ARG A 89 18.20 6.02 5.22
N ALA A 90 17.03 5.50 4.86
CA ALA A 90 16.82 4.85 3.57
C ALA A 90 16.82 5.92 2.47
N PRO A 91 17.33 5.61 1.26
CA PRO A 91 17.38 6.58 0.18
C PRO A 91 15.96 6.78 -0.35
N ALA A 92 15.42 7.98 -0.20
CA ALA A 92 14.02 8.28 -0.53
C ALA A 92 13.61 7.81 -1.95
N ARG A 93 14.53 7.93 -2.92
CA ARG A 93 14.35 7.50 -4.32
C ARG A 93 13.97 6.02 -4.49
N TRP A 94 14.41 5.14 -3.59
CA TRP A 94 14.12 3.70 -3.66
C TRP A 94 13.14 3.25 -2.59
N TYR A 95 13.22 3.86 -1.41
CA TYR A 95 12.38 3.48 -0.28
C TYR A 95 10.89 3.62 -0.61
N TRP A 96 10.47 4.79 -1.10
CA TRP A 96 9.05 5.06 -1.36
C TRP A 96 8.46 4.18 -2.46
N PRO A 97 9.07 4.06 -3.66
CA PRO A 97 8.55 3.17 -4.68
C PRO A 97 8.49 1.72 -4.22
N LEU A 98 9.52 1.22 -3.51
CA LEU A 98 9.50 -0.15 -3.00
C LEU A 98 8.41 -0.37 -1.94
N SER A 99 8.20 0.59 -1.02
CA SER A 99 7.12 0.50 -0.04
C SER A 99 5.74 0.44 -0.72
N VAL A 100 5.52 1.26 -1.75
CA VAL A 100 4.28 1.25 -2.52
C VAL A 100 4.12 -0.08 -3.27
N LEU A 101 5.17 -0.58 -3.91
CA LEU A 101 5.13 -1.87 -4.60
C LEU A 101 4.75 -2.99 -3.62
N VAL A 102 5.38 -3.05 -2.46
CA VAL A 102 5.06 -4.07 -1.45
C VAL A 102 3.63 -3.91 -0.92
N LEU A 103 3.16 -2.68 -0.71
CA LEU A 103 1.77 -2.41 -0.31
C LEU A 103 0.77 -2.94 -1.34
N LEU A 104 1.09 -2.85 -2.63
CA LEU A 104 0.19 -3.25 -3.72
C LEU A 104 0.26 -4.76 -4.04
N ILE A 105 1.28 -5.50 -3.60
CA ILE A 105 1.43 -6.93 -3.89
C ILE A 105 0.16 -7.73 -3.53
N PRO A 106 -0.40 -7.64 -2.30
CA PRO A 106 -1.59 -8.40 -1.95
C PRO A 106 -2.80 -8.09 -2.86
N VAL A 107 -2.98 -6.82 -3.23
CA VAL A 107 -4.04 -6.38 -4.14
C VAL A 107 -3.87 -7.03 -5.51
N VAL A 108 -2.66 -6.93 -6.09
CA VAL A 108 -2.35 -7.49 -7.42
C VAL A 108 -2.51 -9.01 -7.43
N VAL A 109 -2.00 -9.68 -6.39
CA VAL A 109 -2.11 -11.14 -6.23
C VAL A 109 -3.57 -11.59 -6.25
N VAL A 110 -4.44 -10.91 -5.51
CA VAL A 110 -5.86 -11.26 -5.44
C VAL A 110 -6.59 -10.98 -6.76
N GLN A 111 -6.20 -9.93 -7.49
CA GLN A 111 -6.75 -9.63 -8.81
C GLN A 111 -6.35 -10.65 -9.88
N ILE A 112 -5.11 -11.17 -9.83
CA ILE A 112 -4.62 -12.20 -10.77
C ILE A 112 -5.21 -13.57 -10.43
N TRP A 113 -5.40 -13.88 -9.14
CA TRP A 113 -5.91 -15.15 -8.65
C TRP A 113 -7.19 -14.98 -7.83
N PRO A 114 -8.36 -14.87 -8.49
CA PRO A 114 -9.62 -14.56 -7.81
C PRO A 114 -10.03 -15.58 -6.74
N HIS A 115 -9.58 -16.83 -6.84
CA HIS A 115 -9.86 -17.84 -5.81
C HIS A 115 -9.29 -17.45 -4.43
N LEU A 116 -8.28 -16.57 -4.37
CA LEU A 116 -7.71 -16.06 -3.12
C LEU A 116 -8.67 -15.13 -2.36
N TRP A 117 -9.71 -14.58 -3.01
CA TRP A 117 -10.78 -13.86 -2.31
C TRP A 117 -11.44 -14.73 -1.23
N SER A 118 -11.51 -16.05 -1.45
CA SER A 118 -12.07 -16.99 -0.47
C SER A 118 -11.23 -17.14 0.80
N LEU A 119 -9.95 -16.74 0.78
CA LEU A 119 -9.06 -16.70 1.93
C LEU A 119 -9.20 -15.40 2.72
N ILE A 120 -9.65 -14.33 2.06
CA ILE A 120 -9.85 -13.00 2.63
C ILE A 120 -11.30 -12.92 3.14
N ARG A 121 -11.65 -13.84 4.05
CA ARG A 121 -12.94 -13.78 4.75
C ARG A 121 -12.79 -12.83 5.92
N TRP A 122 -13.11 -11.58 5.67
CA TRP A 122 -13.62 -10.72 6.74
C TRP A 122 -15.04 -11.22 6.93
N TYR A 123 -15.26 -12.09 7.93
CA TYR A 123 -16.55 -12.70 8.33
C TYR A 123 -17.23 -13.60 7.29
#